data_AF-A0A8H9WP19-F1
#
_entry.id   AF-A0A8H9WP19-F1
#
_cell.length_a   1.000
_cell.length_b   1.000
_cell.length_c   1.000
_cell.angle_alpha   90.00
_cell.angle_beta   90.00
_cell.angle_gamma   90.00
#
_symmetry.space_group_name_H-M   'P 1'
#
loop_
_entity.id
_entity.type
_entity.pdbx_description
1 polymer ?
#
loop_
_entity_poly.entity_id
_entity_poly.type
_entity_poly.pdbx_seq_one_letter_code
_entity_poly.pdbx_strand_id
1 'polypeptide(L)'
;MKLFSAAALLIMTVACDSQTSQPAPEPTSAALPEWEVDPTWPRTLPNDWILGDIRGLFVDESDHLWVVPMPSSVTRQEIGAAQDPPIADCCFPAPPVPELDPEGNVLQAWGGMGGATRRRVAGFPSWC
;
A
#
# COMPACT_ATOMS: atom_id res chain seq x y z
N MET A 1 -63.87 15.69 45.54
CA MET A 1 -63.03 14.54 45.14
C MET A 1 -62.53 14.78 43.72
N LYS A 2 -61.20 14.96 43.57
CA LYS A 2 -60.33 14.73 42.38
C LYS A 2 -60.64 15.55 41.12
N LEU A 3 -60.07 16.76 40.92
CA LEU A 3 -58.70 17.12 40.45
C LEU A 3 -58.43 16.81 38.96
N PHE A 4 -58.03 17.89 38.25
CA PHE A 4 -57.64 18.02 36.85
C PHE A 4 -56.61 16.98 36.35
N SER A 5 -56.82 16.41 35.16
CA SER A 5 -55.82 15.73 34.31
C SER A 5 -56.48 15.44 32.95
N ALA A 6 -55.90 15.66 31.76
CA ALA A 6 -54.49 15.74 31.42
C ALA A 6 -54.30 16.66 30.21
N ALA A 7 -53.48 17.69 30.40
CA ALA A 7 -52.64 18.23 29.35
C ALA A 7 -51.24 17.65 29.61
N ALA A 8 -50.69 16.91 28.65
CA ALA A 8 -49.27 16.61 28.58
C ALA A 8 -48.93 16.29 27.13
N LEU A 9 -48.77 17.35 26.33
CA LEU A 9 -47.99 17.30 25.10
C LEU A 9 -46.57 16.88 25.52
N LEU A 10 -46.16 15.67 25.15
CA LEU A 10 -44.82 15.16 25.37
C LEU A 10 -43.87 15.93 24.45
N ILE A 11 -43.20 16.93 25.01
CA ILE A 11 -42.11 17.68 24.38
C ILE A 11 -40.96 16.68 24.16
N MET A 12 -40.77 16.26 22.92
CA MET A 12 -39.62 15.48 22.49
C MET A 12 -38.40 16.41 22.57
N THR A 13 -37.68 16.38 23.69
CA THR A 13 -36.41 17.10 23.84
C THR A 13 -35.40 16.46 22.89
N VAL A 14 -35.20 17.09 21.73
CA VAL A 14 -34.01 16.87 20.90
C VAL A 14 -32.81 17.25 21.76
N ALA A 15 -32.14 16.25 22.32
CA ALA A 15 -30.80 16.42 22.85
C ALA A 15 -29.91 16.69 21.63
N CYS A 16 -29.70 17.97 21.35
CA CYS A 16 -28.66 18.41 20.44
C CYS A 16 -27.34 18.11 21.17
N ASP A 17 -26.84 16.89 21.03
CA ASP A 17 -25.52 16.49 21.51
C ASP A 17 -24.52 17.33 20.71
N SER A 18 -24.21 18.50 21.26
CA SER A 18 -23.22 19.41 20.70
C SER A 18 -21.88 18.75 20.99
N GLN A 19 -21.42 17.91 20.05
CA GLN A 19 -20.03 17.45 20.02
C GLN A 19 -19.17 18.70 20.06
N THR A 20 -18.68 19.02 21.24
CA THR A 20 -17.69 20.07 21.42
C THR A 20 -16.44 19.49 20.80
N SER A 21 -16.10 19.95 19.60
CA SER A 21 -14.83 19.61 18.97
C SER A 21 -13.72 20.01 19.92
N GLN A 22 -13.17 19.03 20.65
CA GLN A 22 -11.96 19.26 21.43
C GLN A 22 -10.88 19.68 20.43
N PRO A 23 -10.24 20.83 20.61
CA PRO A 23 -9.06 21.18 19.83
C PRO A 23 -8.07 20.04 19.97
N ALA A 24 -7.62 19.48 18.85
CA ALA A 24 -6.49 18.57 18.86
C ALA A 24 -5.32 19.31 19.56
N PRO A 25 -4.56 18.63 20.44
CA PRO A 25 -3.40 19.26 21.06
C PRO A 25 -2.49 19.81 19.97
N GLU A 26 -2.27 21.12 19.98
CA GLU A 26 -1.32 21.77 19.08
C GLU A 26 0.07 21.16 19.34
N PRO A 27 0.80 20.72 18.30
CA PRO A 27 2.15 20.20 18.47
C PRO A 27 3.00 21.31 19.11
N THR A 28 3.34 21.14 20.38
CA THR A 28 4.22 22.05 21.06
C THR A 28 5.60 21.86 20.43
N SER A 29 6.28 22.95 20.05
CA SER A 29 7.58 22.97 19.34
C SER A 29 8.72 22.14 19.99
N ALA A 30 8.49 21.54 21.15
CA ALA A 30 9.42 20.63 21.79
C ALA A 30 9.33 19.22 21.17
N ALA A 31 10.27 18.95 20.25
CA ALA A 31 10.60 17.66 19.62
C ALA A 31 9.70 17.22 18.44
N LEU A 32 9.84 17.91 17.30
CA LEU A 32 9.56 17.28 16.02
C LEU A 32 10.59 16.16 15.77
N PRO A 33 10.19 15.01 15.23
CA PRO A 33 11.14 13.97 14.82
C PRO A 33 12.08 14.51 13.74
N GLU A 34 13.37 14.26 13.90
CA GLU A 34 14.37 14.47 12.86
C GLU A 34 14.37 13.25 11.93
N TRP A 35 14.35 13.49 10.62
CA TRP A 35 14.33 12.45 9.60
C TRP A 35 15.62 12.51 8.81
N GLU A 36 16.22 11.34 8.57
CA GLU A 36 17.37 11.18 7.68
C GLU A 36 16.95 10.37 6.46
N VAL A 37 17.49 10.72 5.29
CA VAL A 37 17.27 9.95 4.06
C VAL A 37 18.19 8.73 4.07
N ASP A 38 17.63 7.54 3.96
CA ASP A 38 18.40 6.32 3.69
C ASP A 38 18.57 6.13 2.17
N PRO A 39 19.78 6.32 1.62
CA PRO A 39 20.02 6.15 0.19
C PRO A 39 20.13 4.67 -0.25
N THR A 40 20.18 3.74 0.70
CA THR A 40 20.30 2.29 0.43
C THR A 40 18.96 1.57 0.36
N TRP A 41 17.87 2.29 0.67
CA TRP A 41 16.51 1.79 0.61
C TRP A 41 15.79 2.25 -0.67
N PRO A 42 15.01 1.38 -1.34
CA PRO A 42 14.86 -0.05 -1.06
C PRO A 42 16.08 -0.85 -1.56
N ARG A 43 16.23 -2.07 -1.06
CA ARG A 43 17.26 -2.99 -1.58
C ARG A 43 16.99 -3.33 -3.04
N THR A 44 18.04 -3.76 -3.74
CA THR A 44 17.89 -4.29 -5.10
C THR A 44 16.91 -5.47 -5.09
N LEU A 45 15.86 -5.37 -5.92
CA LEU A 45 14.85 -6.41 -6.02
C LEU A 45 15.47 -7.73 -6.53
N PRO A 46 14.97 -8.89 -6.08
CA PRO A 46 15.44 -10.17 -6.56
C PRO A 46 15.06 -10.38 -8.04
N ASN A 47 15.71 -11.35 -8.69
CA ASN A 47 15.40 -11.81 -10.05
C ASN A 47 15.50 -10.73 -11.15
N ASP A 48 16.35 -9.72 -10.95
CA ASP A 48 16.54 -8.59 -11.87
C ASP A 48 15.20 -7.88 -12.17
N TRP A 49 14.36 -7.76 -11.14
CA TRP A 49 13.08 -7.10 -11.26
C TRP A 49 13.21 -5.59 -11.29
N ILE A 50 12.36 -4.99 -12.12
CA ILE A 50 12.11 -3.56 -12.12
C ILE A 50 10.61 -3.30 -11.89
N LEU A 51 10.33 -2.20 -11.19
CA LEU A 51 8.97 -1.73 -10.97
C LEU A 51 8.56 -0.82 -12.13
N GLY A 52 7.36 -1.03 -12.66
CA GLY A 52 6.70 -0.03 -13.48
C GLY A 52 6.07 1.08 -12.64
N ASP A 53 5.07 1.74 -13.20
CA ASP A 53 4.35 2.83 -12.55
C ASP A 53 3.64 2.31 -11.30
N ILE A 54 3.86 2.96 -10.17
CA ILE A 54 3.22 2.58 -8.91
C ILE A 54 1.78 3.07 -8.91
N ARG A 55 0.84 2.13 -8.85
CA ARG A 55 -0.61 2.38 -8.83
C ARG A 55 -1.18 2.43 -7.42
N GLY A 56 -0.47 1.86 -6.45
CA GLY A 56 -0.85 1.85 -5.05
C GLY A 56 0.30 1.43 -4.15
N LEU A 57 0.23 1.89 -2.91
CA LEU A 57 1.09 1.50 -1.80
C LEU A 57 0.22 1.29 -0.57
N PHE A 58 0.53 0.28 0.23
CA PHE A 58 -0.15 0.01 1.49
C PHE A 58 0.85 -0.52 2.51
N VAL A 59 0.79 -0.05 3.75
CA VAL A 59 1.57 -0.59 4.86
C VAL A 59 0.61 -1.29 5.81
N ASP A 60 0.89 -2.55 6.13
CA ASP A 60 0.04 -3.35 7.01
C ASP A 60 0.46 -3.26 8.50
N GLU A 61 -0.22 -4.02 9.36
CA GLU A 61 0.04 -4.02 10.81
C GLU A 61 1.40 -4.66 11.18
N SER A 62 2.06 -5.35 10.26
CA SER A 62 3.40 -5.94 10.44
C SER A 62 4.52 -5.05 9.89
N ASP A 63 4.21 -3.81 9.51
CA ASP A 63 5.13 -2.87 8.88
C ASP A 63 5.64 -3.35 7.51
N HIS A 64 4.90 -4.24 6.85
CA HIS A 64 5.23 -4.67 5.50
C HIS A 64 4.66 -3.69 4.47
N LEU A 65 5.48 -3.32 3.48
CA LEU A 65 5.10 -2.46 2.38
C LEU A 65 4.61 -3.30 1.19
N TRP A 66 3.34 -3.16 0.87
CA TRP A 66 2.69 -3.73 -0.29
C TRP A 66 2.72 -2.72 -1.42
N VAL A 67 3.38 -3.07 -2.52
CA VAL A 67 3.52 -2.22 -3.70
C VAL A 67 2.63 -2.77 -4.80
N VAL A 68 1.91 -1.91 -5.52
CA VAL A 68 1.11 -2.31 -6.68
C VAL A 68 1.67 -1.63 -7.93
N PRO A 69 2.76 -2.15 -8.52
CA PRO A 69 3.26 -1.65 -9.80
C PRO A 69 2.31 -2.05 -10.94
N MET A 70 2.39 -1.32 -12.06
CA MET A 70 1.78 -1.71 -13.32
C MET A 70 2.83 -2.39 -14.22
N PRO A 71 2.88 -3.73 -14.33
CA PRO A 71 3.90 -4.41 -15.13
C PRO A 71 3.86 -4.07 -16.62
N SER A 72 2.72 -3.58 -17.13
CA SER A 72 2.56 -3.18 -18.52
C SER A 72 3.10 -1.78 -18.84
N SER A 73 3.50 -0.99 -17.84
CA SER A 73 4.04 0.36 -18.09
C SER A 73 5.54 0.34 -18.39
N VAL A 74 6.24 -0.77 -18.12
CA VAL A 74 7.64 -0.94 -18.52
C VAL A 74 7.74 -1.17 -20.03
N THR A 75 8.71 -0.51 -20.64
CA THR A 75 9.01 -0.60 -22.06
C THR A 75 9.84 -1.83 -22.39
N ARG A 76 9.86 -2.24 -23.66
CA ARG A 76 10.68 -3.39 -24.11
C ARG A 76 12.16 -3.23 -23.80
N GLN A 77 12.67 -2.00 -23.83
CA GLN A 77 14.06 -1.66 -23.57
C GLN A 77 14.41 -1.79 -22.08
N GLU A 78 13.48 -1.46 -21.19
CA GLU A 78 13.66 -1.61 -19.74
C GLU A 78 13.62 -3.09 -19.32
N ILE A 79 12.80 -3.92 -19.99
CA ILE A 79 12.73 -5.37 -19.76
C ILE A 79 13.41 -6.18 -20.87
N GLY A 80 14.66 -5.82 -21.19
CA GLY A 80 15.43 -6.42 -22.28
C GLY A 80 15.66 -7.93 -22.15
N ALA A 81 15.84 -8.45 -20.93
CA ALA A 81 16.00 -9.87 -20.65
C ALA A 81 14.69 -10.68 -20.77
N ALA A 82 13.55 -10.01 -20.66
CA ALA A 82 12.23 -10.62 -20.87
C ALA A 82 11.82 -10.73 -22.35
N GLN A 83 12.58 -10.12 -23.27
CA GLN A 83 12.30 -10.21 -24.71
C GLN A 83 12.65 -11.60 -25.26
N ASP A 84 12.06 -11.96 -26.40
CA ASP A 84 12.36 -13.19 -27.14
C ASP A 84 12.69 -12.86 -28.61
N PRO A 85 13.98 -12.95 -29.03
CA PRO A 85 15.15 -13.27 -28.19
C PRO A 85 15.50 -12.13 -27.21
N PRO A 86 16.23 -12.41 -26.10
CA PRO A 86 16.69 -11.38 -25.18
C PRO A 86 17.58 -10.34 -25.89
N ILE A 87 17.37 -9.06 -25.57
CA ILE A 87 18.11 -7.93 -26.17
C ILE A 87 19.09 -7.26 -25.20
N ALA A 88 19.05 -7.64 -23.92
CA ALA A 88 19.98 -7.22 -22.88
C ALA A 88 20.00 -8.28 -21.77
N ASP A 89 21.03 -8.23 -20.91
CA ASP A 89 21.20 -9.18 -19.80
C ASP A 89 20.17 -8.97 -18.67
N CYS A 90 19.57 -7.78 -18.61
CA CYS A 90 18.53 -7.36 -17.68
C CYS A 90 17.35 -6.77 -18.49
N CYS A 91 16.12 -6.67 -18.02
CA CYS A 91 15.55 -6.97 -16.72
C CYS A 91 14.21 -7.70 -16.92
N PHE A 92 13.51 -8.00 -15.83
CA PHE A 92 12.16 -8.55 -15.85
C PHE A 92 11.17 -7.61 -15.15
N PRO A 93 9.91 -7.54 -15.58
CA PRO A 93 8.91 -6.79 -14.83
C PRO A 93 8.65 -7.50 -13.50
N ALA A 94 8.59 -6.74 -12.41
CA ALA A 94 8.14 -7.25 -11.12
C ALA A 94 6.69 -7.81 -11.21
N PRO A 95 6.32 -8.76 -10.34
CA PRO A 95 4.92 -9.18 -10.21
C PRO A 95 3.99 -8.00 -9.86
N PRO A 96 2.68 -8.11 -10.14
CA PRO A 96 1.71 -7.04 -9.88
C PRO A 96 1.57 -6.58 -8.43
N VAL A 97 1.92 -7.41 -7.44
CA VAL A 97 1.81 -7.05 -6.02
C VAL A 97 2.96 -7.63 -5.21
N PRO A 98 4.16 -7.02 -5.13
CA PRO A 98 5.18 -7.43 -4.18
C PRO A 98 4.96 -6.86 -2.76
N GLU A 99 5.32 -7.66 -1.77
CA GLU A 99 5.37 -7.31 -0.35
C GLU A 99 6.84 -7.23 0.09
N LEU A 100 7.19 -6.11 0.73
CA LEU A 100 8.52 -5.82 1.22
C LEU A 100 8.49 -5.70 2.75
N ASP A 101 9.57 -6.12 3.40
CA ASP A 101 9.81 -5.78 4.82
C ASP A 101 10.30 -4.32 4.96
N PRO A 102 10.39 -3.77 6.20
CA PRO A 102 10.88 -2.41 6.43
C PRO A 102 12.29 -2.16 5.87
N GLU A 103 13.15 -3.18 5.85
CA GLU A 103 14.50 -3.12 5.29
C GLU A 103 14.52 -3.16 3.74
N GLY A 104 13.36 -3.27 3.09
CA GLY A 104 13.19 -3.27 1.65
C GLY A 104 13.50 -4.61 0.97
N ASN A 105 13.58 -5.73 1.71
CA ASN A 105 13.65 -7.06 1.14
C ASN A 105 12.27 -7.53 0.68
N VAL A 106 12.20 -8.23 -0.46
CA VAL A 106 10.95 -8.84 -0.91
C VAL A 106 10.66 -10.10 -0.10
N LEU A 107 9.53 -10.14 0.58
CA LEU A 107 9.04 -11.29 1.34
C LEU A 107 8.27 -12.26 0.43
N GLN A 108 7.34 -11.71 -0.34
CA GLN A 108 6.51 -12.44 -1.30
C GLN A 108 5.92 -11.46 -2.32
N ALA A 109 5.13 -11.98 -3.24
CA ALA A 109 4.41 -11.20 -4.23
C ALA A 109 3.23 -12.02 -4.78
N TRP A 110 2.32 -11.38 -5.49
CA TRP A 110 1.19 -12.04 -6.14
C TRP A 110 1.04 -11.61 -7.59
N GLY A 111 0.41 -12.50 -8.36
CA GLY A 111 0.12 -12.33 -9.78
C GLY A 111 1.20 -12.92 -10.69
N GLY A 112 0.77 -13.49 -11.80
CA GLY A 112 1.67 -13.92 -12.86
C GLY A 112 2.35 -12.72 -13.53
N MET A 113 3.57 -12.93 -14.05
CA MET A 113 4.21 -11.95 -14.93
C MET A 113 3.29 -11.76 -16.14
N GLY A 114 2.69 -10.58 -16.27
CA GLY A 114 1.82 -10.23 -17.38
C GLY A 114 2.57 -10.35 -18.70
N GLY A 115 2.49 -11.52 -19.34
CA GLY A 115 2.85 -11.72 -20.74
C GLY A 115 4.32 -11.52 -21.13
N ALA A 116 5.27 -12.21 -20.50
CA ALA A 116 6.51 -12.64 -21.16
C ALA A 116 7.16 -13.74 -20.32
N THR A 117 7.32 -14.92 -20.93
CA THR A 117 8.19 -16.04 -20.49
C THR A 117 8.25 -16.35 -18.98
N ARG A 118 7.48 -17.37 -18.63
CA ARG A 118 7.32 -18.03 -17.32
C ARG A 118 8.66 -18.50 -16.71
N ARG A 119 9.50 -17.61 -16.18
CA ARG A 119 10.43 -17.99 -15.10
C ARG A 119 9.62 -18.01 -13.81
N ARG A 120 9.24 -19.23 -13.39
CA ARG A 120 8.59 -19.45 -12.10
C ARG A 120 9.59 -18.98 -11.02
N VAL A 121 9.21 -17.99 -10.22
CA VAL A 121 9.93 -17.74 -8.96
C VAL A 121 9.79 -19.03 -8.15
N ALA A 122 10.91 -19.66 -7.80
CA ALA A 122 10.88 -20.81 -6.92
C ALA A 122 10.24 -20.37 -5.59
N GLY A 123 9.15 -21.03 -5.18
CA GLY A 123 8.40 -20.69 -3.97
C GLY A 123 7.10 -19.92 -4.19
N PHE A 124 6.77 -19.52 -5.41
CA PHE A 124 5.53 -18.79 -5.68
C PHE A 124 4.39 -19.67 -6.18
N PRO A 125 3.27 -19.73 -5.45
CA PRO A 125 2.13 -20.51 -5.87
C PRO A 125 1.43 -19.80 -7.05
N SER A 126 1.25 -20.53 -8.16
CA SER A 126 0.53 -20.04 -9.33
C SER A 126 -0.96 -20.00 -9.04
N TRP A 127 -1.54 -18.83 -8.80
CA TRP A 127 -2.98 -18.67 -8.69
C TRP A 127 -3.45 -17.39 -9.39
N CYS A 128 -4.51 -17.58 -10.21
CA CYS A 128 -5.15 -16.67 -11.16
C CYS A 128 -4.31 -16.26 -12.40
#